data_AF-A0A6N7ZNW5-F1
#
_entry.id   AF-A0A6N7ZNW5-F1
#
_cell.length_a   1.000
_cell.length_b   1.000
_cell.length_c   1.000
_cell.angle_alpha   90.00
_cell.angle_beta   90.00
_cell.angle_gamma   90.00
#
_symmetry.space_group_name_H-M   'P 1'
#
loop_
_entity.id
_entity.type
_entity.pdbx_description
1 polymer ?
#
loop_
_entity_poly.entity_id
_entity_poly.type
_entity_poly.pdbx_seq_one_letter_code
_entity_poly.pdbx_strand_id
1 'polypeptide(L)'
;RTAGGWQISIAAYAEENVPANNLPAVGIDRGVAVPLALSDGRVYDLPESIERIDKLHKQVQRIASRRKRGSGRHARAIRRAARLRARQARIRKDWAHRTTTDISRLNGAVVV
;
A
#
# COMPACT_ATOMS: atom_id res chain seq x y z
N ARG A 1 -1.86 -3.04 -13.17
CA ARG A 1 -0.88 -2.29 -13.99
C ARG A 1 -0.66 -0.91 -13.39
N THR A 2 0.58 -0.55 -13.06
CA THR A 2 0.98 0.79 -12.62
C THR A 2 0.85 1.75 -13.80
N ALA A 3 -0.16 2.63 -13.76
CA ALA A 3 -0.18 3.76 -14.66
C ALA A 3 0.82 4.81 -14.14
N GLY A 4 2.00 4.95 -14.77
CA GLY A 4 2.89 6.08 -14.49
C GLY A 4 4.40 5.91 -14.52
N GLY A 5 4.97 4.78 -14.96
CA GLY A 5 6.42 4.68 -15.20
C GLY A 5 7.04 3.31 -14.92
N TRP A 6 8.32 3.18 -15.26
CA TRP A 6 9.18 2.02 -14.98
C TRP A 6 9.76 2.09 -13.57
N GLN A 7 9.97 0.94 -12.96
CA GLN A 7 10.61 0.79 -11.65
C GLN A 7 11.63 -0.35 -11.76
N ILE A 8 12.81 -0.17 -11.17
CA ILE A 8 13.83 -1.21 -11.07
C ILE A 8 14.08 -1.43 -9.58
N SER A 9 14.14 -2.69 -9.17
CA SER A 9 14.53 -3.11 -7.83
C SER A 9 15.72 -4.04 -7.98
N ILE A 10 16.85 -3.68 -7.39
CA ILE A 10 18.07 -4.48 -7.44
C ILE A 10 18.25 -5.07 -6.05
N ALA A 11 18.16 -6.39 -5.95
CA ALA A 11 18.56 -7.09 -4.73
C ALA A 11 20.06 -7.32 -4.80
N ALA A 12 20.77 -6.93 -3.74
CA ALA A 12 22.17 -7.26 -3.55
C ALA A 12 22.26 -8.20 -2.35
N TYR A 13 23.01 -9.29 -2.50
CA TYR A 13 23.35 -10.16 -1.40
C TYR A 13 24.67 -9.68 -0.79
N ALA A 14 24.70 -9.56 0.53
CA ALA A 14 25.92 -9.33 1.29
C ALA A 14 25.94 -10.38 2.41
N GLU A 15 27.09 -11.02 2.63
CA GLU A 15 27.29 -11.83 3.82
C GLU A 15 27.45 -10.91 5.02
N GLU A 16 26.40 -10.82 5.83
CA GLU A 16 26.42 -10.11 7.11
C GLU A 16 26.44 -11.13 8.24
N ASN A 17 27.38 -10.95 9.18
CA ASN A 17 27.30 -11.61 10.49
C ASN A 17 26.18 -10.94 11.30
N VAL A 18 24.94 -11.41 11.10
CA VAL A 18 23.78 -10.90 11.84
C VAL A 18 23.78 -11.52 13.24
N PRO A 19 23.90 -10.73 14.32
CA PRO A 19 23.86 -11.26 15.69
C PRO A 19 22.48 -11.86 16.00
N ALA A 20 22.44 -12.74 17.02
CA ALA A 20 21.18 -13.32 17.48
C ALA A 20 20.18 -12.22 17.87
N ASN A 21 18.99 -12.24 17.27
CA ASN A 21 17.94 -11.27 17.53
C ASN A 21 17.10 -11.70 18.73
N ASN A 22 17.44 -11.17 19.91
CA ASN A 22 16.78 -11.48 21.19
C ASN A 22 15.56 -10.60 21.49
N LEU A 23 15.02 -9.89 20.49
CA LEU A 23 13.81 -9.09 20.63
C LEU A 23 12.57 -9.99 20.77
N PRO A 24 11.47 -9.50 21.38
CA PRO A 24 10.27 -10.30 21.60
C PRO A 24 9.62 -10.77 20.30
N ALA A 25 8.85 -11.85 20.39
CA ALA A 25 7.96 -12.26 19.32
C ALA A 25 6.68 -11.43 19.32
N VAL A 26 6.09 -11.19 18.15
CA VAL A 26 4.77 -10.54 18.04
C VAL A 26 3.89 -11.25 17.03
N GLY A 27 2.61 -11.44 17.39
CA GLY A 27 1.57 -11.90 16.48
C GLY A 27 0.99 -10.74 15.69
N ILE A 28 0.66 -10.96 14.42
CA ILE A 28 0.00 -10.00 13.54
C ILE A 28 -1.36 -10.55 13.12
N ASP A 29 -2.41 -9.78 13.37
CA ASP A 29 -3.73 -9.97 12.76
C ASP A 29 -4.00 -8.89 11.71
N ARG A 30 -4.61 -9.29 10.59
CA ARG A 30 -4.92 -8.39 9.48
C ARG A 30 -6.44 -8.21 9.35
N GLY A 31 -6.91 -7.01 9.67
CA GLY A 31 -8.32 -6.65 9.61
C GLY A 31 -8.74 -5.80 8.41
N VAL A 32 -10.05 -5.60 8.30
CA VAL A 32 -10.68 -4.65 7.36
C VAL A 32 -10.80 -3.25 7.96
N ALA A 33 -11.18 -3.17 9.24
CA ALA A 33 -11.31 -1.91 9.97
C ALA A 33 -9.93 -1.38 10.41
N VAL A 34 -9.14 -2.25 11.05
CA VAL A 34 -7.75 -1.99 11.42
C VAL A 34 -6.86 -2.81 10.49
N PRO A 35 -6.01 -2.18 9.66
CA PRO A 35 -5.21 -2.90 8.67
C PRO A 35 -4.26 -3.95 9.27
N LEU A 36 -3.61 -3.62 10.38
CA LEU A 36 -2.77 -4.52 11.16
C LEU A 36 -2.93 -4.24 12.65
N ALA A 37 -3.22 -5.28 13.42
CA ALA A 37 -3.23 -5.26 14.88
C ALA A 37 -2.20 -6.27 15.39
N LEU A 38 -1.41 -5.86 16.39
CA LEU A 38 -0.35 -6.68 16.96
C LEU A 38 -0.79 -7.25 18.30
N SER A 39 -0.28 -8.42 18.65
CA SER A 39 -0.61 -9.10 19.93
C SER A 39 -0.18 -8.32 21.17
N ASP A 40 0.69 -7.32 21.02
CA ASP A 40 1.12 -6.40 22.08
C ASP A 40 0.27 -5.11 22.19
N GLY A 41 -0.82 -5.03 21.42
CA GLY A 41 -1.77 -3.93 21.44
C GLY A 41 -1.44 -2.79 20.47
N ARG A 42 -0.30 -2.80 19.78
CA ARG A 42 -0.02 -1.82 18.72
C ARG A 42 -0.95 -2.03 17.52
N VAL A 43 -1.32 -0.94 16.86
CA VAL A 43 -2.11 -0.96 15.63
C VAL A 43 -1.48 -0.06 14.58
N TYR A 44 -1.55 -0.47 13.31
CA TYR A 44 -1.04 0.30 12.19
C TYR A 44 -2.15 0.61 11.21
N ASP A 45 -2.45 1.90 11.06
CA ASP A 45 -3.46 2.40 10.14
C ASP A 45 -2.89 2.85 8.80
N LEU A 46 -3.71 2.74 7.77
CA LEU A 46 -3.39 3.28 6.46
C LEU A 46 -3.51 4.81 6.49
N PRO A 47 -2.69 5.54 5.70
CA PRO A 47 -2.80 7.00 5.63
C PRO A 47 -4.19 7.45 5.17
N GLU A 48 -4.76 8.46 5.83
CA GLU A 48 -6.08 9.04 5.52
C GLU A 48 -6.24 9.44 4.04
N SER A 49 -5.12 9.80 3.39
CA SER A 49 -5.07 10.13 1.96
C SER A 49 -5.65 9.04 1.05
N ILE A 50 -5.62 7.77 1.48
CA ILE A 50 -6.19 6.64 0.73
C ILE A 50 -7.70 6.82 0.56
N GLU A 51 -8.43 7.23 1.60
CA GLU A 51 -9.86 7.43 1.51
C GLU A 51 -10.22 8.56 0.55
N ARG A 52 -9.48 9.68 0.63
CA ARG A 52 -9.67 10.81 -0.27
C ARG A 52 -9.44 10.41 -1.73
N ILE A 53 -8.41 9.61 -2.00
CA ILE A 53 -8.12 9.10 -3.34
C ILE A 53 -9.22 8.14 -3.82
N ASP A 54 -9.73 7.28 -2.95
CA ASP A 54 -10.81 6.34 -3.29
C ASP A 54 -12.12 7.08 -3.62
N LYS A 55 -12.49 8.10 -2.82
CA LYS A 55 -13.63 9.00 -3.10
C LYS A 55 -13.48 9.66 -4.48
N LEU A 56 -12.32 10.22 -4.78
CA LEU A 56 -12.02 10.81 -6.09
C LEU A 56 -12.05 9.77 -7.23
N HIS A 57 -11.53 8.57 -7.00
CA HIS A 57 -11.56 7.49 -7.97
C HIS A 57 -13.00 7.10 -8.33
N LYS A 58 -13.87 6.90 -7.33
CA LYS A 58 -15.30 6.62 -7.50
C LYS A 58 -16.02 7.73 -8.28
N GLN A 59 -15.73 9.00 -7.99
CA GLN A 59 -16.27 10.14 -8.73
C GLN A 59 -15.84 10.12 -10.20
N VAL A 60 -14.56 9.91 -10.49
CA VAL A 60 -14.05 9.86 -11.87
C VAL A 60 -14.62 8.68 -12.64
N GLN A 61 -14.80 7.52 -12.00
CA GLN A 61 -15.47 6.37 -12.62
C GLN A 61 -16.92 6.68 -12.99
N ARG A 62 -17.68 7.35 -12.11
CA ARG A 62 -19.04 7.81 -12.40
C ARG A 62 -19.10 8.83 -13.55
N ILE A 63 -18.11 9.72 -13.64
CA ILE A 63 -17.97 10.65 -14.78
C ILE A 63 -17.68 9.86 -16.06
N ALA A 64 -16.83 8.84 -16.00
CA ALA A 64 -16.48 8.03 -17.17
C ALA A 64 -17.69 7.24 -17.70
N SER A 65 -18.51 6.67 -16.83
CA SER A 65 -19.71 5.89 -17.21
C SER A 65 -20.77 6.75 -17.89
N ARG A 66 -20.89 8.03 -17.52
CA ARG A 66 -21.82 8.98 -18.14
C ARG A 66 -21.33 9.57 -19.47
N ARG A 67 -20.06 9.34 -19.85
CA ARG A 67 -19.48 9.87 -21.10
C ARG A 67 -19.61 8.85 -22.22
N LYS A 68 -19.92 9.33 -23.45
CA LYS A 68 -19.93 8.50 -24.67
C LYS A 68 -18.64 7.68 -24.77
N ARG A 69 -18.78 6.35 -24.73
CA ARG A 69 -17.67 5.41 -24.88
C ARG A 69 -16.91 5.69 -26.18
N GLY A 70 -15.58 5.56 -26.15
CA GLY A 70 -14.71 5.88 -27.28
C GLY A 70 -14.42 7.37 -27.49
N SER A 71 -15.18 8.30 -26.87
CA SER A 71 -14.85 9.73 -26.97
C SER A 71 -13.54 10.08 -26.25
N GLY A 72 -12.86 11.13 -26.71
CA GLY A 72 -11.66 11.65 -26.04
C GLY A 72 -11.92 12.08 -24.59
N ARG A 73 -13.14 12.55 -24.27
CA ARG A 73 -13.55 12.84 -22.88
C ARG A 73 -13.64 11.56 -22.05
N HIS A 74 -14.20 10.48 -22.59
CA HIS A 74 -14.25 9.18 -21.91
C HIS A 74 -12.82 8.64 -21.66
N ALA A 75 -11.96 8.65 -22.69
CA ALA A 75 -10.57 8.20 -22.57
C ALA A 75 -9.78 8.98 -21.50
N ARG A 76 -9.95 10.31 -21.42
CA ARG A 76 -9.34 11.14 -20.36
C ARG A 76 -9.80 10.76 -18.95
N ALA A 77 -11.09 10.45 -18.78
CA ALA A 77 -11.64 10.03 -17.49
C ALA A 77 -11.08 8.66 -17.04
N ILE A 78 -11.05 7.68 -17.95
CA ILE A 78 -10.47 6.36 -17.68
C ILE A 78 -8.98 6.47 -17.30
N ARG A 79 -8.20 7.28 -18.04
CA ARG A 79 -6.79 7.52 -17.69
C ARG A 79 -6.63 8.15 -16.30
N ARG A 80 -7.48 9.12 -15.94
CA ARG A 80 -7.46 9.73 -14.61
C ARG A 80 -7.80 8.71 -13.52
N ALA A 81 -8.79 7.84 -13.74
CA ALA A 81 -9.14 6.80 -12.78
C ALA A 81 -7.98 5.80 -12.60
N ALA A 82 -7.34 5.36 -13.69
CA ALA A 82 -6.17 4.49 -13.63
C ALA A 82 -5.00 5.12 -12.85
N ARG A 83 -4.73 6.43 -13.04
CA ARG A 83 -3.71 7.16 -12.27
C ARG A 83 -4.02 7.21 -10.77
N LEU A 84 -5.28 7.41 -10.39
CA LEU A 84 -5.70 7.43 -8.98
C LEU A 84 -5.52 6.04 -8.33
N ARG A 85 -5.91 4.96 -9.03
CA ARG A 85 -5.65 3.59 -8.56
C ARG A 85 -4.16 3.29 -8.43
N ALA A 86 -3.34 3.71 -9.39
CA ALA A 86 -1.90 3.54 -9.33
C ALA A 86 -1.27 4.34 -8.17
N ARG A 87 -1.80 5.52 -7.84
CA ARG A 87 -1.38 6.29 -6.65
C ARG A 87 -1.75 5.56 -5.36
N GLN A 88 -2.97 5.05 -5.25
CA GLN A 88 -3.43 4.28 -4.08
C GLN A 88 -2.55 3.04 -3.84
N ALA A 89 -2.22 2.31 -4.90
CA ALA A 89 -1.33 1.15 -4.82
C ALA A 89 0.08 1.52 -4.33
N ARG A 90 0.64 2.63 -4.80
CA ARG A 90 1.95 3.13 -4.34
C ARG A 90 1.96 3.51 -2.87
N ILE A 91 0.91 4.20 -2.40
CA ILE A 91 0.78 4.56 -0.97
C ILE A 91 0.71 3.30 -0.10
N ARG A 92 -0.10 2.30 -0.51
CA ARG A 92 -0.16 1.02 0.22
C ARG A 92 1.18 0.29 0.25
N LYS A 93 1.95 0.33 -0.85
CA LYS A 93 3.28 -0.28 -0.92
C LYS A 93 4.29 0.43 -0.01
N ASP A 94 4.33 1.76 -0.03
CA ASP A 94 5.21 2.55 0.84
C ASP A 94 4.85 2.36 2.32
N TRP A 95 3.55 2.40 2.65
CA TRP A 95 3.08 2.11 3.99
C TRP A 95 3.48 0.71 4.46
N ALA A 96 3.27 -0.31 3.62
CA ALA A 96 3.63 -1.68 3.96
C ALA A 96 5.14 -1.80 4.22
N HIS A 97 5.98 -1.22 3.36
CA HIS A 97 7.43 -1.23 3.53
C HIS A 97 7.86 -0.61 4.87
N ARG A 98 7.38 0.61 5.17
CA ARG A 98 7.72 1.30 6.42
C ARG A 98 7.23 0.54 7.64
N THR A 99 6.00 0.02 7.58
CA THR A 99 5.38 -0.73 8.68
C THR A 99 6.14 -2.02 8.95
N THR A 100 6.46 -2.79 7.91
CA THR A 100 7.26 -4.02 8.09
C THR A 100 8.66 -3.72 8.61
N THR A 101 9.30 -2.64 8.16
CA THR A 101 10.61 -2.24 8.68
C THR A 101 10.55 -1.88 10.15
N ASP A 102 9.52 -1.16 10.60
CA ASP A 102 9.32 -0.83 12.01
C ASP A 102 9.07 -2.08 12.85
N ILE A 103 8.17 -2.96 12.41
CA ILE A 103 7.89 -4.24 13.09
C ILE A 103 9.15 -5.10 13.18
N SER A 104 9.92 -5.26 12.10
CA SER A 104 11.16 -6.06 12.09
C SER A 104 12.26 -5.47 12.98
N ARG A 105 12.28 -4.15 13.20
CA ARG A 105 13.25 -3.51 14.11
C ARG A 105 12.90 -3.70 15.58
N LEU A 106 11.62 -3.92 15.89
CA LEU A 106 11.12 -3.97 17.26
C LEU A 106 10.88 -5.39 17.76
N ASN A 107 10.90 -6.40 16.88
CA ASN A 107 10.53 -7.77 17.20
C ASN A 107 11.55 -8.76 16.62
N GLY A 108 11.85 -9.82 17.38
CA GLY A 108 12.81 -10.87 17.01
C GLY A 108 12.17 -11.99 16.20
N ALA A 109 10.87 -12.15 16.35
CA ALA A 109 10.05 -13.05 15.54
C ALA A 109 8.69 -12.42 15.25
N VAL A 110 8.16 -12.70 14.07
CA VAL A 110 6.83 -12.26 13.65
C VAL A 110 6.01 -13.49 13.29
N VAL A 111 4.84 -13.63 13.90
CA VAL A 111 3.89 -14.71 13.67
C VAL A 111 2.64 -14.11 13.03
N VAL A 112 2.09 -14.75 12.00
CA VAL A 112 0.90 -14.30 11.27
C VAL A 112 -0.15 -15.40 11.28
#